data_AF-A0A914LDM8-F1
#
_entry.id   AF-A0A914LDM8-F1
#
_cell.length_a   1.000
_cell.length_b   1.000
_cell.length_c   1.000
_cell.angle_alpha   90.00
_cell.angle_beta   90.00
_cell.angle_gamma   90.00
#
_symmetry.space_group_name_H-M   'P 1'
#
loop_
_entity.id
_entity.type
_entity.pdbx_description
1 polymer ?
#
loop_
_entity_poly.entity_id
_entity_poly.type
_entity_poly.pdbx_seq_one_letter_code
_entity_poly.pdbx_strand_id
1 'polypeptide(L)'
;MLHQYLTEVHYVNSKGEDAGVVFSEQMSKEHNMDLLVNRLMRKYLYPEGHPYSFEAGGIASEIIKDSGNISELTEYRRKYFHLNNM
;
A
#
# COMPACT_ATOMS: atom_id res chain seq x y z
N MET A 1 9.76 -2.44 -15.90
CA MET A 1 8.55 -2.75 -15.12
C MET A 1 8.90 -3.26 -13.73
N LEU A 2 9.65 -4.36 -13.58
CA LEU A 2 10.08 -4.85 -12.25
C LEU A 2 10.96 -3.86 -11.48
N HIS A 3 11.95 -3.24 -12.12
CA HIS A 3 12.81 -2.24 -11.46
C HIS A 3 12.01 -1.06 -10.89
N GLN A 4 11.09 -0.51 -11.69
CA GLN A 4 10.20 0.57 -11.24
C GLN A 4 9.31 0.11 -10.08
N TYR A 5 8.74 -1.09 -10.15
CA TYR A 5 7.90 -1.63 -9.08
C TYR A 5 8.68 -1.72 -7.76
N LEU A 6 9.92 -2.23 -7.77
CA LEU A 6 10.74 -2.33 -6.57
C LEU A 6 11.06 -0.96 -5.97
N THR A 7 11.49 0.01 -6.77
CA THR A 7 11.84 1.34 -6.26
C THR A 7 10.63 2.13 -5.78
N GLU A 8 9.47 1.94 -6.41
CA GLU A 8 8.23 2.61 -6.02
C GLU A 8 7.58 1.95 -4.79
N VAL A 9 7.52 0.63 -4.72
CA VAL A 9 6.78 -0.09 -3.67
C VAL A 9 7.68 -0.38 -2.48
N HIS A 10 8.58 -1.34 -2.60
CA HIS A 10 9.48 -1.77 -1.53
C HIS A 10 10.66 -2.58 -2.07
N TYR A 11 11.83 -2.34 -1.50
CA TYR A 11 13.05 -3.13 -1.68
C TYR A 11 14.02 -2.90 -0.51
N VAL A 12 14.99 -3.79 -0.34
CA VAL A 12 16.09 -3.60 0.63
C VAL A 12 17.26 -2.94 -0.08
N ASN A 13 17.75 -1.82 0.47
CA ASN A 13 18.85 -1.06 -0.12
C ASN A 13 20.23 -1.70 0.15
N SER A 14 21.30 -1.13 -0.40
CA SER A 14 22.68 -1.65 -0.22
C SER A 14 23.22 -1.58 1.20
N LYS A 15 22.54 -0.87 2.11
CA LYS A 15 22.85 -0.81 3.55
C LYS A 15 22.04 -1.83 4.38
N GLY A 16 21.13 -2.58 3.76
CA GLY A 16 20.26 -3.52 4.45
C GLY A 16 19.02 -2.87 5.08
N GLU A 17 18.63 -1.67 4.65
CA GLU A 17 17.45 -0.95 5.16
C GLU A 17 16.27 -1.09 4.19
N ASP A 18 15.05 -1.14 4.74
CA ASP A 18 13.82 -1.07 3.94
C ASP A 18 13.69 0.28 3.25
N ALA A 19 13.47 0.26 1.94
CA ALA A 19 13.34 1.43 1.08
C ALA A 19 12.18 1.26 0.10
N GLY A 20 11.76 2.37 -0.51
CA GLY A 20 10.63 2.41 -1.44
C GLY A 20 9.80 3.68 -1.25
N VAL A 21 9.31 4.27 -2.32
CA VAL A 21 8.57 5.55 -2.27
C VAL A 21 7.28 5.39 -1.45
N VAL A 22 6.43 4.44 -1.84
CA VAL A 22 5.14 4.16 -1.18
C VAL A 22 5.36 3.65 0.24
N PHE A 23 6.34 2.74 0.45
CA PHE A 23 6.69 2.28 1.78
C PHE A 23 7.07 3.45 2.71
N SER A 24 7.92 4.37 2.25
CA SER A 24 8.37 5.52 3.04
C SER A 24 7.23 6.51 3.32
N GLU A 25 6.34 6.70 2.35
CA GLU A 25 5.13 7.52 2.53
C GLU A 25 4.20 6.92 3.60
N GLN A 26 3.92 5.61 3.54
CA GLN A 26 3.06 4.96 4.52
C GLN A 26 3.68 4.94 5.92
N MET A 27 4.99 4.67 6.02
CA MET A 27 5.70 4.78 7.30
C MET A 27 5.55 6.17 7.91
N SER A 28 5.62 7.23 7.11
CA SER A 28 5.42 8.60 7.57
C SER A 28 3.98 8.83 8.08
N LYS A 29 2.97 8.29 7.39
CA LYS A 29 1.57 8.37 7.81
C LYS A 29 1.29 7.60 9.09
N GLU A 30 1.92 6.45 9.27
CA GLU A 30 1.77 5.64 10.48
C GLU A 30 2.41 6.29 11.72
N HIS A 31 3.37 7.19 11.53
CA HIS A 31 3.93 8.02 12.60
C HIS A 31 3.13 9.30 12.87
N ASN A 32 2.10 9.59 12.08
CA ASN A 32 1.21 10.73 12.29
C ASN A 32 0.00 10.32 13.13
N MET A 33 -0.18 10.94 14.29
CA MET A 33 -1.25 10.59 15.24
C MET A 33 -2.65 10.80 14.66
N ASP A 34 -2.89 11.89 13.94
CA ASP A 34 -4.21 12.21 13.38
C ASP A 34 -4.62 11.18 12.33
N LEU A 35 -3.69 10.77 11.47
CA LEU A 35 -3.91 9.74 10.47
C LEU A 35 -4.11 8.36 11.11
N LEU A 36 -3.36 8.04 12.17
CA LEU A 36 -3.53 6.81 12.92
C LEU A 36 -4.93 6.71 13.54
N VAL A 37 -5.39 7.77 14.20
CA VAL A 37 -6.74 7.84 14.79
C VAL A 37 -7.80 7.72 13.70
N ASN A 38 -7.64 8.43 12.57
CA ASN A 38 -8.58 8.35 11.47
C ASN A 38 -8.70 6.92 10.91
N ARG A 39 -7.57 6.24 10.70
CA ARG A 39 -7.53 4.84 10.25
C ARG A 39 -8.25 3.91 11.23
N LEU A 40 -7.99 4.05 12.53
CA LEU A 40 -8.65 3.26 13.56
C LEU A 40 -10.16 3.54 13.61
N MET A 41 -10.59 4.80 13.53
CA MET A 41 -12.02 5.12 13.45
C MET A 41 -12.70 4.42 12.27
N ARG A 42 -12.11 4.48 11.06
CA ARG A 42 -12.69 3.80 9.89
C ARG A 42 -12.81 2.30 10.11
N LYS A 43 -11.81 1.68 10.74
CA LYS A 43 -11.85 0.25 11.09
C LYS A 43 -13.00 -0.11 12.03
N TYR A 44 -13.39 0.77 12.95
CA TYR A 44 -14.49 0.53 13.89
C TYR A 44 -15.87 1.00 13.38
N LEU A 45 -15.88 1.98 12.47
CA LEU A 45 -17.12 2.54 11.92
C LEU A 45 -17.75 1.61 10.87
N TYR A 46 -16.91 0.98 10.04
CA TYR A 46 -17.38 0.09 8.99
C TYR A 46 -17.37 -1.37 9.44
N PRO A 47 -18.33 -2.20 8.97
CA PRO A 47 -18.32 -3.63 9.23
C PRO A 47 -17.01 -4.29 8.79
N GLU A 48 -16.68 -5.42 9.41
CA GLU A 48 -15.50 -6.22 9.03
C GLU A 48 -15.54 -6.58 7.53
N GLY A 49 -14.40 -6.39 6.85
CA GLY A 49 -14.27 -6.65 5.41
C GLY A 49 -14.84 -5.58 4.49
N HIS A 50 -15.45 -4.52 5.02
CA HIS A 50 -15.95 -3.41 4.19
C HIS A 50 -14.78 -2.62 3.56
N PRO A 51 -14.78 -2.28 2.26
CA PRO A 51 -13.63 -1.62 1.61
C PRO A 51 -13.13 -0.33 2.29
N TYR A 52 -14.03 0.46 2.89
CA TYR A 52 -13.65 1.68 3.63
C TYR A 52 -12.99 1.43 4.98
N SER A 53 -12.97 0.20 5.51
CA SER A 53 -12.21 -0.13 6.73
C SER A 53 -10.71 -0.30 6.45
N PHE A 54 -10.30 -0.37 5.18
CA PHE A 54 -8.91 -0.57 4.77
C PHE A 54 -8.19 0.76 4.50
N GLU A 55 -6.86 0.72 4.53
CA GLU A 55 -6.00 1.82 4.09
C GLU A 55 -5.65 1.61 2.62
N ALA A 56 -6.21 2.43 1.74
CA ALA A 56 -6.03 2.26 0.29
C ALA A 56 -4.57 2.43 -0.15
N GLY A 57 -3.79 3.22 0.59
CA GLY A 57 -2.37 3.37 0.36
C GLY A 57 -1.50 2.20 0.88
N GLY A 58 -2.11 1.21 1.53
CA GLY A 58 -1.44 0.09 2.18
C GLY A 58 -0.92 0.41 3.59
N ILE A 59 -0.70 -0.64 4.38
CA ILE A 59 0.00 -0.57 5.66
C ILE A 59 1.43 -1.01 5.42
N ALA A 60 2.42 -0.38 6.06
CA ALA A 60 3.83 -0.65 5.82
C ALA A 60 4.20 -2.13 5.98
N SER A 61 3.62 -2.80 6.98
CA SER A 61 3.83 -4.24 7.20
C SER A 61 3.22 -5.15 6.12
N GLU A 62 2.15 -4.72 5.45
CA GLU A 62 1.55 -5.44 4.32
C GLU A 62 2.35 -5.19 3.04
N ILE A 63 2.79 -3.95 2.82
CA ILE A 63 3.66 -3.58 1.70
C ILE A 63 4.95 -4.42 1.68
N ILE A 64 5.57 -4.64 2.84
CA ILE A 64 6.77 -5.50 2.94
C ILE A 64 6.44 -6.95 2.54
N LYS A 65 5.31 -7.49 3.01
CA LYS A 65 4.89 -8.88 2.70
C LYS A 65 4.58 -9.06 1.22
N ASP A 66 3.96 -8.06 0.61
CA ASP A 66 3.45 -8.12 -0.76
C ASP A 66 4.48 -7.65 -1.80
N SER A 67 5.67 -7.22 -1.37
CA SER A 67 6.78 -6.73 -2.20
C SER A 67 7.23 -7.68 -3.33
N GLY A 68 6.83 -8.96 -3.28
CA GLY A 68 7.09 -9.95 -4.33
C GLY A 68 5.98 -10.11 -5.37
N ASN A 69 4.82 -9.48 -5.21
CA ASN A 69 3.59 -9.88 -5.91
C ASN A 69 3.19 -8.94 -7.07
N ILE A 70 4.11 -8.72 -8.01
CA ILE A 70 3.86 -7.86 -9.18
C ILE A 70 2.74 -8.37 -10.10
N SER A 71 2.43 -9.66 -10.05
CA SER A 71 1.32 -10.28 -10.78
C SER A 71 -0.02 -9.70 -10.37
N GLU A 72 -0.27 -9.57 -9.07
CA GLU A 72 -1.53 -9.01 -8.54
C GLU A 72 -1.72 -7.56 -8.94
N LEU A 73 -0.66 -6.74 -8.90
CA LEU A 73 -0.70 -5.37 -9.41
C LEU A 73 -1.08 -5.32 -10.89
N THR A 74 -0.50 -6.22 -11.69
CA THR A 74 -0.76 -6.30 -13.13
C THR A 74 -2.21 -6.69 -13.41
N GLU A 75 -2.77 -7.61 -12.62
CA GLU A 75 -4.17 -8.03 -12.71
C GLU A 75 -5.12 -6.91 -12.26
N TYR A 76 -4.83 -6.25 -11.14
CA TYR A 76 -5.59 -5.10 -10.66
C TYR A 76 -5.67 -4.01 -11.74
N ARG A 77 -4.53 -3.68 -12.36
CA ARG A 77 -4.49 -2.70 -13.45
C ARG A 77 -5.36 -3.13 -14.63
N ARG A 78 -5.28 -4.40 -15.04
CA ARG A 78 -6.09 -4.95 -16.14
C ARG A 78 -7.60 -4.86 -15.83
N LYS A 79 -7.97 -5.09 -14.57
CA LYS A 79 -9.36 -5.10 -14.13
C LYS A 79 -9.98 -3.71 -14.06
N TYR A 80 -9.24 -2.69 -13.59
CA TYR A 80 -9.83 -1.38 -13.29
C TYR A 80 -9.42 -0.25 -14.24
N PHE A 81 -8.29 -0.35 -14.96
CA PHE A 81 -7.78 0.73 -15.83
C PHE A 81 -8.15 0.52 -17.30
N HIS A 82 -9.44 0.35 -17.57
CA HIS A 82 -9.98 0.27 -18.93
C HIS A 82 -11.01 1.38 -19.16
N LEU A 83 -11.24 1.76 -20.43
CA LEU A 83 -12.05 2.93 -20.79
C LEU A 83 -13.48 2.92 -20.21
N ASN A 84 -14.07 1.74 -20.03
CA ASN A 84 -15.41 1.59 -19.45
C ASN A 84 -15.46 1.78 -17.92
N ASN A 85 -14.34 2.09 -17.27
CA ASN A 85 -14.20 2.32 -15.83
C ASN A 85 -13.29 3.54 -15.57
N MET A 86 -13.27 4.50 -16.49
CA MET A 86 -12.61 5.81 -16.35
C MET A 86 -13.62 6.89 -16.00
#